data_AF-A0A8S4S2D7-F1
#
_entry.id   AF-A0A8S4S2D7-F1
#
_cell.length_a   1.000
_cell.length_b   1.000
_cell.length_c   1.000
_cell.angle_alpha   90.00
_cell.angle_beta   90.00
_cell.angle_gamma   90.00
#
_symmetry.space_group_name_H-M   'P 1'
#
loop_
_entity.id
_entity.type
_entity.pdbx_description
1 polymer ?
#
loop_
_entity_poly.entity_id
_entity_poly.type
_entity_poly.pdbx_seq_one_letter_code
_entity_poly.pdbx_strand_id
1 'polypeptide(L)'
;MASERYSFSLTTFSPSGKLVQIEYALAAVAAGGTSVGIKASNGVVIATENKHKSFLYDEHSVNKVEMITGHIGMVYSGMGPDYRLLVTQARKMAQQYFLMYHEPIPTAQLVQRVATVMQEYTQSGYTEELELDDAVHTAILTLKEGFEGAMTADNIEVGICDAAGFRRLEPAHVKDYLANIP
;
A
#
# COMPACT_ATOMS: atom_id res chain seq x y z
N MET A 1 5.11 12.75 -24.96
CA MET A 1 6.32 11.92 -24.81
C MET A 1 7.08 12.10 -23.48
N ALA A 2 6.55 12.88 -22.51
CA ALA A 2 7.17 13.02 -21.17
C ALA A 2 6.32 12.41 -20.04
N SER A 3 5.05 12.06 -20.29
CA SER A 3 4.14 11.52 -19.25
C SER A 3 4.36 10.04 -18.93
N GLU A 4 4.83 9.23 -19.89
CA GLU A 4 5.03 7.79 -19.68
C GLU A 4 6.15 7.48 -18.67
N ARG A 5 7.19 8.30 -18.59
CA ARG A 5 8.32 8.09 -17.65
C ARG A 5 7.95 8.29 -16.17
N TYR A 6 6.90 9.05 -15.88
CA TYR A 6 6.40 9.24 -14.51
C TYR A 6 5.33 8.21 -14.12
N SER A 7 4.87 7.39 -15.07
CA SER A 7 3.85 6.36 -14.85
C SER A 7 4.37 5.18 -14.03
N PHE A 8 5.68 4.89 -14.11
CA PHE A 8 6.33 3.69 -13.57
C PHE A 8 7.14 3.96 -12.30
N SER A 9 7.00 5.14 -11.70
CA SER A 9 7.61 5.39 -10.40
C SER A 9 6.51 5.48 -9.34
N LEU A 10 6.59 4.58 -8.35
CA LEU A 10 5.60 4.41 -7.29
C LEU A 10 5.32 5.71 -6.52
N THR A 11 6.33 6.57 -6.37
CA THR A 11 6.28 7.75 -5.48
C THR A 11 6.68 9.07 -6.15
N THR A 12 6.88 9.10 -7.47
CA THR A 12 7.33 10.33 -8.16
C THR A 12 6.17 11.24 -8.55
N PHE A 13 6.32 12.53 -8.25
CA PHE A 13 5.42 13.56 -8.73
C PHE A 13 5.52 13.76 -10.25
N SER A 14 4.38 13.78 -10.91
CA SER A 14 4.27 14.28 -12.29
C SER A 14 4.63 15.77 -12.37
N PRO A 15 4.94 16.31 -13.56
CA PRO A 15 5.22 17.74 -13.76
C PRO A 15 4.10 18.69 -13.30
N SER A 16 2.87 18.18 -13.11
CA SER A 16 1.74 18.94 -12.56
C SER A 16 1.64 18.88 -11.04
N GLY A 17 2.62 18.27 -10.35
CA GLY A 17 2.66 18.16 -8.89
C GLY A 17 1.77 17.06 -8.32
N LYS A 18 1.37 16.07 -9.13
CA LYS A 18 0.48 14.98 -8.71
C LYS A 18 1.19 13.63 -8.66
N LEU A 19 0.86 12.81 -7.66
CA LEU A 19 1.20 11.39 -7.64
C LEU A 19 0.20 10.59 -8.47
N VAL A 20 0.61 10.17 -9.66
CA VAL A 20 -0.29 9.51 -10.63
C VAL A 20 -0.79 8.16 -10.11
N GLN A 21 0.02 7.46 -9.30
CA GLN A 21 -0.37 6.21 -8.66
C GLN A 21 -1.56 6.36 -7.68
N ILE A 22 -1.68 7.52 -7.01
CA ILE A 22 -2.85 7.82 -6.17
C ILE A 22 -4.10 7.98 -7.03
N GLU A 23 -3.99 8.60 -8.20
CA GLU A 23 -5.13 8.76 -9.13
C GLU A 23 -5.61 7.38 -9.64
N TYR A 24 -4.70 6.43 -9.89
CA TYR A 24 -5.06 5.05 -10.24
C TYR A 24 -5.74 4.31 -9.08
N ALA A 25 -5.23 4.46 -7.86
CA ALA A 25 -5.87 3.90 -6.66
C ALA A 25 -7.28 4.47 -6.45
N LEU A 26 -7.48 5.77 -6.65
CA LEU A 26 -8.79 6.42 -6.58
C LEU A 26 -9.76 5.88 -7.64
N ALA A 27 -9.28 5.62 -8.87
CA ALA A 27 -10.08 4.98 -9.91
C ALA A 27 -10.53 3.56 -9.51
N ALA A 28 -9.65 2.79 -8.85
CA ALA A 28 -9.99 1.45 -8.34
C ALA A 28 -11.05 1.51 -7.22
N VAL A 29 -11.01 2.54 -6.36
CA VAL A 29 -12.04 2.78 -5.34
C VAL A 29 -13.38 3.13 -5.99
N ALA A 30 -13.37 3.98 -7.03
CA ALA A 30 -14.58 4.35 -7.78
C ALA A 30 -15.24 3.17 -8.50
N ALA A 31 -14.46 2.17 -8.92
CA ALA A 31 -14.96 0.91 -9.48
C ALA A 31 -15.44 -0.08 -8.40
N GLY A 32 -15.15 0.18 -7.13
CA GLY A 32 -15.55 -0.64 -5.99
C GLY A 32 -17.06 -0.56 -5.67
N GLY A 33 -17.56 -1.54 -4.92
CA GLY A 33 -18.91 -1.47 -4.38
C GLY A 33 -19.08 -0.28 -3.43
N THR A 34 -20.23 0.39 -3.50
CA THR A 34 -20.48 1.61 -2.73
C THR A 34 -20.63 1.33 -1.23
N SER A 35 -19.99 2.16 -0.42
CA SER A 35 -20.08 2.17 1.04
C SER A 35 -20.46 3.55 1.55
N VAL A 36 -21.29 3.62 2.58
CA VAL A 36 -21.81 4.87 3.17
C VAL A 36 -21.77 4.80 4.70
N GLY A 37 -21.46 5.93 5.33
CA GLY A 37 -21.53 6.13 6.77
C GLY A 37 -22.40 7.34 7.11
N ILE A 38 -23.36 7.19 8.02
CA ILE A 38 -24.27 8.26 8.46
C ILE A 38 -24.17 8.41 9.97
N LYS A 39 -23.85 9.62 10.43
CA LYS A 39 -23.96 10.00 11.84
C LYS A 39 -25.40 10.40 12.14
N ALA A 40 -26.03 9.70 13.07
CA ALA A 40 -27.31 10.07 13.67
C ALA A 40 -27.09 10.82 15.00
N SER A 41 -28.17 11.34 15.59
CA SER A 41 -28.12 11.99 16.91
C SER A 41 -27.75 11.01 18.03
N ASN A 42 -28.07 9.73 17.86
CA ASN A 42 -27.93 8.67 18.87
C ASN A 42 -26.98 7.53 18.45
N GLY A 43 -26.23 7.69 17.36
CA GLY A 43 -25.35 6.63 16.88
C GLY A 43 -24.78 6.88 15.49
N VAL A 44 -24.21 5.84 14.91
CA VAL A 44 -23.64 5.85 13.57
C VAL A 44 -24.08 4.59 12.85
N VAL A 45 -24.41 4.72 11.57
CA VAL A 45 -24.72 3.60 10.67
C VAL A 45 -23.65 3.55 9.61
N ILE A 46 -23.16 2.35 9.30
CA ILE A 46 -22.35 2.07 8.13
C ILE A 46 -23.04 1.00 7.31
N ALA A 47 -23.08 1.18 6.00
CA ALA A 47 -23.71 0.26 5.07
C ALA A 47 -22.88 0.16 3.79
N THR A 48 -22.91 -1.01 3.15
CA THR A 48 -22.19 -1.26 1.90
C THR A 48 -22.98 -2.19 1.02
N GLU A 49 -22.85 -1.96 -0.28
CA GLU A 49 -23.27 -2.90 -1.30
C GLU A 49 -22.47 -4.20 -1.21
N ASN A 50 -23.15 -5.35 -1.20
CA ASN A 50 -22.54 -6.66 -1.43
C ASN A 50 -23.10 -7.27 -2.72
N LYS A 51 -22.34 -7.18 -3.83
CA LYS A 51 -22.71 -7.75 -5.12
C LYS A 51 -22.06 -9.12 -5.29
N HIS A 52 -22.88 -10.16 -5.30
CA HIS A 52 -22.45 -11.53 -5.59
C HIS A 52 -22.57 -11.81 -7.09
N LYS A 53 -21.45 -12.19 -7.71
CA LYS A 53 -21.41 -12.45 -9.17
C LYS A 53 -21.93 -13.84 -9.56
N SER A 54 -22.07 -14.74 -8.60
CA SER A 54 -22.45 -16.14 -8.83
C SER A 54 -23.28 -16.67 -7.66
N PHE A 55 -24.20 -17.57 -7.95
CA PHE A 55 -24.94 -18.35 -6.95
C PHE A 55 -24.06 -19.36 -6.19
N LEU A 56 -22.83 -19.60 -6.67
CA LEU A 56 -21.82 -20.41 -5.98
C LEU A 56 -21.12 -19.65 -4.86
N TYR A 57 -21.44 -18.37 -4.69
CA TYR A 57 -20.83 -17.54 -3.67
C TYR A 57 -21.42 -17.87 -2.30
N ASP A 58 -20.56 -18.18 -1.34
CA ASP A 58 -20.96 -18.30 0.06
C ASP A 58 -21.08 -16.90 0.67
N GLU A 59 -22.31 -16.45 0.88
CA GLU A 59 -22.66 -15.13 1.42
C GLU A 59 -22.04 -14.87 2.80
N HIS A 60 -21.76 -15.92 3.57
CA HIS A 60 -21.17 -15.80 4.91
C HIS A 60 -19.65 -15.73 4.92
N SER A 61 -19.00 -15.99 3.78
CA SER A 61 -17.54 -16.12 3.69
C SER A 61 -16.79 -14.78 3.64
N VAL A 62 -17.44 -13.70 3.19
CA VAL A 62 -16.79 -12.39 3.06
C VAL A 62 -17.68 -11.27 3.59
N ASN A 63 -17.22 -10.63 4.66
CA ASN A 63 -17.84 -9.46 5.22
C ASN A 63 -17.08 -8.20 4.80
N LYS A 64 -17.82 -7.17 4.38
CA LYS A 64 -17.26 -5.85 4.12
C LYS A 64 -17.33 -4.93 5.33
N VAL A 65 -18.25 -5.20 6.26
CA VAL A 65 -18.37 -4.50 7.53
C VAL A 65 -17.74 -5.39 8.60
N GLU A 66 -16.65 -4.92 9.21
CA GLU A 66 -15.89 -5.69 10.20
C GLU A 66 -15.85 -4.96 11.54
N MET A 67 -15.99 -5.72 12.62
CA MET A 67 -15.79 -5.22 13.97
C MET A 67 -14.29 -5.11 14.27
N ILE A 68 -13.82 -3.94 14.67
CA ILE A 68 -12.44 -3.73 15.10
C ILE A 68 -12.33 -3.84 16.62
N THR A 69 -13.27 -3.23 17.33
CA THR A 69 -13.44 -3.30 18.79
C THR A 69 -14.93 -3.29 19.13
N GLY A 70 -15.30 -3.43 20.41
CA GLY A 70 -16.69 -3.37 20.85
C GLY A 70 -17.42 -2.06 20.51
N HIS A 71 -16.69 -0.97 20.24
CA HIS A 71 -17.24 0.36 19.93
C HIS A 71 -16.81 0.92 18.55
N ILE A 72 -16.03 0.17 17.75
CA ILE A 72 -15.57 0.60 16.43
C ILE A 72 -15.81 -0.49 15.39
N GLY A 73 -16.53 -0.12 14.32
CA GLY A 73 -16.65 -0.87 13.08
C GLY A 73 -15.93 -0.17 11.93
N MET A 74 -15.50 -0.96 10.94
CA MET A 74 -14.85 -0.47 9.72
C MET A 74 -15.57 -1.03 8.48
N VAL A 75 -15.55 -0.26 7.40
CA VAL A 75 -16.08 -0.64 6.08
C VAL A 75 -15.18 -0.04 5.00
N TYR A 76 -15.13 -0.64 3.81
CA TYR A 76 -14.29 -0.17 2.71
C TYR A 76 -15.02 -0.10 1.37
N SER A 77 -14.41 0.61 0.43
CA SER A 77 -14.73 0.56 -1.00
C SER A 77 -13.43 0.29 -1.77
N GLY A 78 -13.50 -0.52 -2.83
CA GLY A 78 -12.33 -0.88 -3.65
C GLY A 78 -11.83 -2.30 -3.39
N MET A 79 -10.53 -2.46 -3.10
CA MET A 79 -9.85 -3.74 -3.04
C MET A 79 -10.02 -4.46 -1.69
N GLY A 80 -10.65 -5.65 -1.73
CA GLY A 80 -10.91 -6.46 -0.53
C GLY A 80 -9.68 -7.06 0.16
N PRO A 81 -8.64 -7.53 -0.56
CA PRO A 81 -7.41 -8.01 0.06
C PRO A 81 -6.73 -6.96 0.95
N ASP A 82 -6.55 -5.75 0.43
CA ASP A 82 -5.93 -4.63 1.14
C ASP A 82 -6.72 -4.25 2.39
N TYR A 83 -8.05 -4.24 2.26
CA TYR A 83 -8.93 -4.02 3.41
C TYR A 83 -8.71 -5.04 4.53
N ARG A 84 -8.57 -6.34 4.22
CA ARG A 84 -8.35 -7.37 5.25
C ARG A 84 -7.02 -7.17 5.98
N LEU A 85 -5.99 -6.69 5.29
CA LEU A 85 -4.73 -6.33 5.91
C LEU A 85 -4.92 -5.17 6.90
N LEU A 86 -5.60 -4.10 6.47
CA LEU A 86 -5.89 -2.94 7.31
C LEU A 86 -6.77 -3.28 8.51
N VAL A 87 -7.77 -4.16 8.38
CA VAL A 87 -8.57 -4.67 9.49
C VAL A 87 -7.70 -5.35 10.53
N THR A 88 -6.77 -6.20 10.09
CA THR A 88 -5.86 -6.95 10.97
C THR A 88 -4.93 -5.99 11.72
N GLN A 89 -4.36 -5.02 11.02
CA GLN A 89 -3.51 -3.99 11.62
C GLN A 89 -4.30 -3.10 12.60
N ALA A 90 -5.49 -2.64 12.23
CA ALA A 90 -6.35 -1.83 13.08
C ALA A 90 -6.73 -2.55 14.39
N ARG A 91 -7.08 -3.85 14.30
CA ARG A 91 -7.33 -4.70 15.48
C ARG A 91 -6.08 -4.77 16.36
N LYS A 92 -4.91 -5.02 15.79
CA LYS A 92 -3.63 -5.08 16.53
C LYS A 92 -3.33 -3.76 17.24
N MET A 93 -3.46 -2.63 16.54
CA MET A 93 -3.22 -1.29 17.10
C MET A 93 -4.19 -0.97 18.23
N ALA A 94 -5.46 -1.34 18.09
CA ALA A 94 -6.46 -1.13 19.13
C ALA A 94 -6.15 -1.94 20.40
N GLN A 95 -5.75 -3.21 20.25
CA GLN A 95 -5.36 -4.05 21.38
C GLN A 95 -4.06 -3.58 22.04
N GLN A 96 -3.07 -3.13 21.26
CA GLN A 96 -1.84 -2.55 21.79
C GLN A 96 -2.11 -1.27 22.60
N TYR A 97 -3.03 -0.42 22.14
CA TYR A 97 -3.46 0.76 22.88
C TYR A 97 -4.11 0.37 24.20
N PHE A 98 -5.04 -0.58 24.17
CA PHE A 98 -5.70 -1.07 25.39
C PHE A 98 -4.70 -1.70 26.38
N LEU A 99 -3.71 -2.45 25.89
CA LEU A 99 -2.66 -3.02 26.74
C LEU A 99 -1.80 -1.96 27.43
N MET A 100 -1.53 -0.84 26.75
CA MET A 100 -0.70 0.24 27.27
C MET A 100 -1.45 1.16 28.24
N TYR A 101 -2.68 1.54 27.87
CA TYR A 101 -3.42 2.59 28.57
C TYR A 101 -4.61 2.06 29.39
N HIS A 102 -4.94 0.78 29.26
CA HIS A 102 -6.12 0.14 29.89
C HIS A 102 -7.46 0.80 29.55
N GLU A 103 -7.52 1.53 28.44
CA GLU A 103 -8.71 2.23 27.95
C GLU A 103 -8.98 1.89 26.48
N PRO A 104 -10.25 1.87 26.05
CA PRO A 104 -10.61 1.66 24.66
C PRO A 104 -10.03 2.78 23.78
N ILE A 105 -9.38 2.41 22.67
CA ILE A 105 -8.80 3.40 21.75
C ILE A 105 -9.88 4.37 21.22
N PRO A 106 -9.65 5.70 21.27
CA PRO A 106 -10.54 6.65 20.62
C PRO A 106 -10.56 6.45 19.10
N THR A 107 -11.74 6.59 18.47
CA THR A 107 -11.88 6.40 17.01
C THR A 107 -10.92 7.30 16.21
N ALA A 108 -10.74 8.55 16.63
CA ALA A 108 -9.83 9.49 15.98
C ALA A 108 -8.37 9.01 16.01
N GLN A 109 -7.92 8.43 17.12
CA GLN A 109 -6.58 7.87 17.27
C GLN A 109 -6.37 6.66 16.37
N LEU A 110 -7.36 5.77 16.30
CA LEU A 110 -7.29 4.61 15.41
C LEU A 110 -7.25 5.04 13.93
N VAL A 111 -8.09 6.00 13.52
CA VAL A 111 -8.10 6.53 12.16
C VAL A 111 -6.74 7.14 11.81
N GLN A 112 -6.14 7.93 12.71
CA GLN A 112 -4.80 8.49 12.50
C GLN A 112 -3.75 7.41 12.26
N ARG A 113 -3.71 6.37 13.11
CA ARG A 113 -2.73 5.28 12.97
C ARG A 113 -2.91 4.48 11.68
N VAL A 114 -4.16 4.18 11.30
CA VAL A 114 -4.45 3.49 10.04
C VAL A 114 -4.07 4.37 8.84
N ALA A 115 -4.34 5.68 8.91
CA ALA A 115 -3.93 6.62 7.87
C ALA A 115 -2.40 6.72 7.74
N THR A 116 -1.65 6.67 8.85
CA THR A 116 -0.18 6.59 8.81
C THR A 116 0.30 5.36 8.05
N VAL A 117 -0.29 4.19 8.31
CA VAL A 117 0.07 2.97 7.54
C VAL A 117 -0.26 3.11 6.06
N MET A 118 -1.42 3.67 5.71
CA MET A 118 -1.74 3.96 4.30
C MET A 118 -0.74 4.93 3.67
N GLN A 119 -0.32 5.96 4.42
CA GLN A 119 0.64 6.96 3.96
C GLN A 119 2.03 6.35 3.76
N GLU A 120 2.46 5.45 4.65
CA GLU A 120 3.71 4.69 4.49
C GLU A 120 3.73 3.95 3.16
N TYR A 121 2.64 3.30 2.75
CA TYR A 121 2.55 2.64 1.43
C TYR A 121 2.64 3.60 0.24
N THR A 122 2.34 4.89 0.42
CA THR A 122 2.53 5.92 -0.63
C THR A 122 3.93 6.52 -0.67
N GLN A 123 4.76 6.22 0.34
CA GLN A 123 6.12 6.76 0.49
C GLN A 123 7.19 5.67 0.44
N SER A 124 6.81 4.41 0.72
CA SER A 124 7.68 3.23 0.64
C SER A 124 8.03 2.98 -0.82
N GLY A 125 9.20 3.50 -1.18
CA GLY A 125 9.73 3.63 -2.53
C GLY A 125 10.91 4.60 -2.55
N TYR A 126 10.98 5.56 -1.60
CA TYR A 126 12.17 6.34 -1.30
C TYR A 126 12.05 7.07 0.05
N THR A 127 13.07 7.00 0.91
CA THR A 127 13.19 7.75 2.19
C THR A 127 14.48 8.58 2.19
N GLU A 128 14.55 9.70 2.94
CA GLU A 128 15.80 10.47 3.08
C GLU A 128 16.92 9.68 3.78
N GLU A 129 16.56 8.65 4.55
CA GLU A 129 17.46 7.73 5.26
C GLU A 129 17.62 6.38 4.54
N LEU A 130 17.39 6.32 3.22
CA LEU A 130 17.46 5.06 2.47
C LEU A 130 18.90 4.50 2.48
N GLU A 131 19.07 3.27 2.99
CA GLU A 131 20.34 2.58 2.91
C GLU A 131 20.68 2.21 1.47
N LEU A 132 21.97 2.06 1.18
CA LEU A 132 22.45 1.83 -0.19
C LEU A 132 21.87 0.56 -0.83
N ASP A 133 21.68 -0.50 -0.05
CA ASP A 133 21.10 -1.76 -0.52
C ASP A 133 19.62 -1.59 -0.91
N ASP A 134 18.85 -0.85 -0.13
CA ASP A 134 17.45 -0.54 -0.43
C ASP A 134 17.32 0.40 -1.64
N ALA A 135 18.30 1.30 -1.83
CA ALA A 135 18.40 2.16 -3.01
C ALA A 135 18.68 1.34 -4.29
N VAL A 136 19.56 0.34 -4.21
CA VAL A 136 19.81 -0.60 -5.32
C VAL A 136 18.56 -1.39 -5.67
N HIS A 137 17.86 -1.91 -4.66
CA HIS A 137 16.61 -2.66 -4.87
C HIS A 137 15.55 -1.80 -5.57
N THR A 138 15.34 -0.58 -5.07
CA THR A 138 14.40 0.39 -5.65
C THR A 138 14.76 0.75 -7.09
N ALA A 139 16.05 0.96 -7.38
CA ALA A 139 16.52 1.29 -8.72
C ALA A 139 16.25 0.15 -9.71
N ILE A 140 16.51 -1.10 -9.31
CA ILE A 140 16.28 -2.28 -10.16
C ILE A 140 14.77 -2.49 -10.38
N LEU A 141 13.94 -2.34 -9.34
CA LEU A 141 12.49 -2.45 -9.47
C LEU A 141 11.93 -1.40 -10.45
N THR A 142 12.38 -0.15 -10.32
CA THR A 142 11.97 0.94 -11.22
C THR A 142 12.40 0.66 -12.66
N LEU A 143 13.60 0.11 -12.85
CA LEU A 143 14.09 -0.34 -14.14
C LEU A 143 13.20 -1.46 -14.71
N LYS A 144 12.84 -2.46 -13.89
CA LYS A 144 12.02 -3.62 -14.29
C LYS A 144 10.64 -3.21 -14.81
N GLU A 145 10.02 -2.21 -14.19
CA GLU A 145 8.72 -1.68 -14.62
C GLU A 145 8.76 -1.03 -16.02
N GLY A 146 9.90 -0.46 -16.41
CA GLY A 146 10.11 0.17 -17.72
C GLY A 146 10.86 -0.70 -18.75
N PHE A 147 11.23 -1.93 -18.41
CA PHE A 147 12.08 -2.77 -19.26
C PHE A 147 11.23 -3.66 -20.19
N GLU A 148 11.42 -3.52 -21.49
CA GLU A 148 10.75 -4.39 -22.47
C GLU A 148 11.45 -5.75 -22.53
N GLY A 149 10.80 -6.78 -21.98
CA GLY A 149 11.28 -8.17 -22.00
C GLY A 149 11.78 -8.67 -20.64
N ALA A 150 12.54 -9.77 -20.65
CA ALA A 150 13.05 -10.36 -19.41
C ALA A 150 14.31 -9.62 -18.94
N MET A 151 14.25 -9.01 -17.76
CA MET A 151 15.43 -8.44 -17.09
C MET A 151 16.30 -9.54 -16.48
N THR A 152 17.58 -9.55 -16.80
CA THR A 152 18.58 -10.53 -16.32
C THR A 152 19.84 -9.81 -15.88
N ALA A 153 20.66 -10.47 -15.06
CA ALA A 153 21.94 -9.90 -14.62
C ALA A 153 22.92 -9.59 -15.78
N ASP A 154 22.69 -10.16 -16.97
CA ASP A 154 23.52 -9.94 -18.15
C ASP A 154 23.09 -8.71 -18.97
N ASN A 155 21.88 -8.18 -18.72
CA ASN A 155 21.29 -7.09 -19.51
C ASN A 155 21.03 -5.80 -18.72
N ILE A 156 21.45 -5.76 -17.45
CA ILE A 156 21.47 -4.55 -16.63
C ILE A 156 22.82 -4.40 -15.92
N GLU A 157 23.29 -3.16 -15.81
CA GLU A 157 24.47 -2.81 -15.03
C GLU A 157 24.05 -1.87 -13.89
N VAL A 158 24.58 -2.11 -12.68
CA VAL A 158 24.33 -1.27 -11.51
C VAL A 158 25.65 -0.74 -10.97
N GLY A 159 25.75 0.58 -10.81
CA GLY A 159 26.88 1.25 -10.17
C GLY A 159 26.47 1.80 -8.81
N ILE A 160 27.31 1.61 -7.80
CA ILE A 160 27.11 2.18 -6.46
C ILE A 160 28.31 3.04 -6.06
N CYS A 161 28.10 4.01 -5.19
CA CYS A 161 29.14 4.86 -4.64
C CYS A 161 28.89 5.04 -3.15
N ASP A 162 29.87 4.66 -2.33
CA ASP A 162 29.84 4.82 -0.87
C ASP A 162 31.16 5.41 -0.38
N ALA A 163 31.41 5.35 0.94
CA ALA A 163 32.66 5.84 1.53
C ALA A 163 33.94 5.16 0.97
N ALA A 164 33.82 3.97 0.36
CA ALA A 164 34.92 3.27 -0.31
C ALA A 164 35.08 3.68 -1.79
N GLY A 165 34.21 4.56 -2.30
CA GLY A 165 34.23 5.07 -3.67
C GLY A 165 33.26 4.35 -4.60
N PHE A 166 33.36 4.68 -5.89
CA PHE A 166 32.49 4.14 -6.93
C PHE A 166 32.93 2.72 -7.34
N ARG A 167 31.97 1.80 -7.44
CA ARG A 167 32.16 0.45 -8.01
C ARG A 167 30.94 -0.01 -8.78
N ARG A 168 31.16 -0.84 -9.80
CA ARG A 168 30.08 -1.59 -10.47
C ARG A 168 29.80 -2.87 -9.70
N LEU A 169 28.53 -3.24 -9.58
CA LEU A 169 28.14 -4.51 -9.00
C LEU A 169 28.40 -5.64 -10.00
N GLU A 170 28.93 -6.76 -9.48
CA GLU A 170 29.08 -7.99 -10.25
C GLU A 170 27.72 -8.57 -10.63
N PRO A 171 27.57 -9.20 -11.82
CA PRO A 171 26.32 -9.81 -12.25
C PRO A 171 25.72 -10.79 -11.23
N ALA A 172 26.56 -11.49 -10.46
CA ALA A 172 26.11 -12.37 -9.40
C ALA A 172 25.29 -11.63 -8.32
N HIS A 173 25.76 -10.48 -7.85
CA HIS A 173 25.02 -9.67 -6.87
C HIS A 173 23.75 -9.07 -7.47
N VAL A 174 23.80 -8.61 -8.72
CA VAL A 174 22.61 -8.11 -9.42
C VAL A 174 21.54 -9.20 -9.54
N LYS A 175 21.96 -10.45 -9.76
CA LYS A 175 21.06 -11.61 -9.79
C LYS A 175 20.37 -11.85 -8.45
N ASP A 176 21.08 -11.68 -7.34
CA ASP A 176 20.51 -11.81 -5.99
C ASP A 176 19.43 -10.74 -5.74
N TYR A 177 19.67 -9.50 -6.17
CA TYR A 177 18.65 -8.44 -6.11
C TYR A 177 17.45 -8.76 -7.00
N LEU A 178 17.65 -9.22 -8.23
CA LEU A 178 16.58 -9.63 -9.15
C LEU A 178 15.74 -10.79 -8.60
N ALA A 179 16.34 -11.72 -7.86
CA ALA A 179 15.65 -12.84 -7.23
C ALA A 179 14.72 -12.43 -6.08
N ASN A 180 15.03 -11.30 -5.44
CA ASN A 180 14.26 -10.74 -4.33
C ASN A 180 13.15 -9.77 -4.79
N ILE A 181 13.02 -9.53 -6.10
CA ILE A 181 11.97 -8.67 -6.67
C ILE A 181 10.81 -9.57 -7.14
N PRO A 182 9.57 -9.34 -6.69
CA PRO A 182 8.40 -10.14 -7.07
C PRO A 182 8.10 -10.13 -8.58
#